data_AF-A0A6J3LXH1-F1
#
_entry.id   AF-A0A6J3LXH1-F1
#
_cell.length_a   1.000
_cell.length_b   1.000
_cell.length_c   1.000
_cell.angle_alpha   90.00
_cell.angle_beta   90.00
_cell.angle_gamma   90.00
#
_symmetry.space_group_name_H-M   'P 1'
#
loop_
_entity.id
_entity.type
_entity.pdbx_description
1 polymer ?
#
loop_
_entity_poly.entity_id
_entity_poly.type
_entity_poly.pdbx_seq_one_letter_code
_entity_poly.pdbx_strand_id
1 'polypeptide(L)'
;MAHLLKLPEELFVVIVSLLSNKEIKQMRLANRECRDRLALRIERVYISPNTTNLEVFLAILEHPHYRPLIREIIWDDALLEHYRSPEEEEIDFEDDHKETVNLLSYDDFEHGLDAYQGQCFPDGPKQFAAAKKWSMTGQCLEEDVPGCLTIQENIDIYRRLFEDQARIILEKADVLAFRRGLAEFPALQRITLTSVAHGPIIHRPCHTTPMIRALPINFMYPCP
;
A
#
# COMPACT_ATOMS: atom_id res chain seq x y z
N MET A 1 -4.74 -21.83 26.82
CA MET A 1 -4.41 -22.07 25.38
C MET A 1 -3.65 -23.38 25.12
N ALA A 2 -2.97 -24.01 26.10
CA ALA A 2 -2.22 -25.27 25.92
C ALA A 2 -3.06 -26.53 25.57
N HIS A 3 -4.40 -26.44 25.55
CA HIS A 3 -5.28 -27.59 25.29
C HIS A 3 -5.62 -27.77 23.81
N LEU A 4 -5.61 -26.69 23.01
CA LEU A 4 -5.97 -26.76 21.59
C LEU A 4 -4.95 -27.57 20.77
N LEU A 5 -3.68 -27.52 21.19
CA LEU A 5 -2.56 -28.16 20.52
C LEU A 5 -2.42 -29.65 20.87
N LYS A 6 -3.18 -30.11 21.88
CA LYS A 6 -3.29 -31.51 22.30
C LYS A 6 -4.43 -32.26 21.60
N LEU A 7 -5.17 -31.58 20.73
CA LEU A 7 -6.23 -32.20 19.95
C LEU A 7 -5.63 -33.14 18.88
N PRO A 8 -6.31 -34.25 18.56
CA PRO A 8 -6.06 -35.01 17.34
C PRO A 8 -6.04 -34.09 16.11
N GLU A 9 -5.20 -34.42 15.12
CA GLU A 9 -4.98 -33.56 13.95
C GLU A 9 -6.28 -33.32 13.16
N GLU A 10 -7.17 -34.31 13.11
CA GLU A 10 -8.45 -34.20 12.41
C GLU A 10 -9.35 -33.14 13.04
N LEU A 11 -9.43 -33.11 14.38
CA LEU A 11 -10.22 -32.11 15.10
C LEU A 11 -9.58 -30.72 14.99
N PHE A 12 -8.25 -30.67 15.00
CA PHE A 12 -7.52 -29.43 14.80
C PHE A 12 -7.80 -28.84 13.41
N VAL A 13 -7.69 -29.63 12.35
CA VAL A 13 -7.99 -29.21 10.97
C VAL A 13 -9.44 -28.74 10.83
N VAL A 14 -10.41 -29.45 11.42
CA VAL A 14 -11.82 -29.05 11.39
C VAL A 14 -12.01 -27.70 12.08
N ILE A 15 -11.47 -27.50 13.29
CA ILE A 15 -11.58 -26.22 14.00
C ILE A 15 -10.94 -25.10 13.18
N VAL A 16 -9.73 -25.33 12.67
CA VAL A 16 -8.99 -24.33 11.89
C VAL A 16 -9.73 -23.99 10.61
N SER A 17 -10.42 -24.94 9.97
CA SER A 17 -11.23 -24.70 8.77
C SER A 17 -12.37 -23.69 9.03
N LEU A 18 -12.92 -23.67 10.25
CA LEU A 18 -14.01 -22.78 10.65
C LEU A 18 -13.54 -21.36 11.01
N LEU A 19 -12.24 -21.15 11.24
CA LEU A 19 -11.69 -19.84 11.58
C LEU A 19 -11.58 -18.94 10.34
N SER A 20 -11.85 -17.65 10.52
CA SER A 20 -11.51 -16.61 9.56
C SER A 20 -10.00 -16.35 9.55
N ASN A 21 -9.48 -15.76 8.46
CA ASN A 21 -8.06 -15.39 8.39
C ASN A 21 -7.67 -14.35 9.46
N LYS A 22 -8.63 -13.56 9.97
CA LYS A 22 -8.42 -12.63 11.09
C LYS A 22 -8.20 -13.39 12.41
N GLU A 23 -9.02 -14.37 12.71
CA GLU A 23 -8.88 -15.19 13.91
C GLU A 23 -7.60 -16.03 13.87
N ILE A 24 -7.24 -16.58 12.71
CA ILE A 24 -5.96 -17.28 12.52
C ILE A 24 -4.79 -16.34 12.85
N LYS A 25 -4.80 -15.09 12.34
CA LYS A 25 -3.76 -14.10 12.68
C LYS A 25 -3.69 -13.82 14.18
N GLN A 26 -4.83 -13.62 14.83
CA GLN A 26 -4.89 -13.37 16.28
C GLN A 26 -4.34 -14.57 17.08
N MET A 27 -4.67 -15.79 16.67
CA MET A 27 -4.16 -17.00 17.30
C MET A 27 -2.64 -17.16 17.12
N ARG A 28 -2.13 -16.91 15.91
CA ARG A 28 -0.68 -16.90 15.63
C ARG A 28 0.05 -15.85 16.48
N LEU A 29 -0.58 -14.70 16.75
CA LEU A 29 -0.01 -13.65 17.58
C LEU A 29 -0.01 -14.02 19.07
N ALA A 30 -1.07 -14.65 19.55
CA ALA A 30 -1.22 -15.02 20.96
C ALA A 30 -0.37 -16.25 21.37
N ASN A 31 0.03 -17.11 20.42
CA ASN A 31 0.69 -18.36 20.74
C ASN A 31 1.71 -18.78 19.66
N ARG A 32 2.96 -19.02 20.08
CA ARG A 32 4.07 -19.41 19.18
C ARG A 32 3.83 -20.76 18.49
N GLU A 33 3.27 -21.74 19.18
CA GLU A 33 2.96 -23.04 18.57
C GLU A 33 1.85 -22.90 17.51
N CYS A 34 0.83 -22.08 17.79
CA CYS A 34 -0.19 -21.73 16.79
C CYS A 34 0.41 -20.98 15.60
N ARG A 35 1.41 -20.11 15.82
CA ARG A 35 2.16 -19.45 14.74
C ARG A 35 2.86 -20.45 13.83
N ASP A 36 3.34 -21.56 14.38
CA ASP A 36 4.13 -22.51 13.63
C ASP A 36 3.23 -23.58 12.97
N ARG A 37 2.07 -23.91 13.56
CA ARG A 37 1.08 -24.87 13.00
C ARG A 37 0.02 -24.26 12.08
N LEU A 38 -0.42 -23.02 12.30
CA LEU A 38 -1.54 -22.44 11.55
C LEU A 38 -1.09 -21.64 10.34
N ALA A 39 -1.26 -22.16 9.13
CA ALA A 39 -1.02 -21.36 7.94
C ALA A 39 -2.07 -20.26 7.73
N LEU A 40 -1.64 -19.11 7.20
CA LEU A 40 -2.56 -18.05 6.78
C LEU A 40 -3.23 -18.43 5.46
N ARG A 41 -4.46 -17.97 5.24
CA ARG A 41 -5.14 -18.12 3.94
C ARG A 41 -4.80 -16.92 3.07
N ILE A 42 -3.70 -17.03 2.33
CA ILE A 42 -3.21 -16.00 1.43
C ILE A 42 -3.43 -16.50 0.00
N GLU A 43 -4.41 -15.93 -0.68
CA GLU A 43 -4.72 -16.24 -2.09
C GLU A 43 -4.37 -15.07 -3.03
N ARG A 44 -3.94 -13.94 -2.45
CA ARG A 44 -3.66 -12.71 -3.15
C ARG A 44 -2.33 -12.13 -2.69
N VAL A 45 -1.53 -11.67 -3.65
CA VAL A 45 -0.27 -10.96 -3.41
C VAL A 45 -0.32 -9.57 -4.02
N TYR A 46 0.52 -8.68 -3.50
CA TYR A 46 0.65 -7.31 -3.98
C TYR A 46 2.03 -7.11 -4.59
N ILE A 47 2.10 -6.38 -5.68
CA ILE A 47 3.35 -5.93 -6.29
C ILE A 47 3.22 -4.46 -6.67
N SER A 48 4.27 -3.70 -6.39
CA SER A 48 4.42 -2.30 -6.81
C SER A 48 5.91 -1.98 -6.78
N PRO A 49 6.34 -0.87 -7.38
CA PRO A 49 7.74 -0.44 -7.34
C PRO A 49 8.10 0.12 -5.95
N ASN A 50 8.19 -0.77 -4.96
CA ASN A 50 8.60 -0.48 -3.59
C ASN A 50 9.28 -1.72 -2.97
N THR A 51 10.39 -1.52 -2.25
CA THR A 51 11.24 -2.60 -1.73
C THR A 51 10.45 -3.57 -0.84
N THR A 52 9.67 -3.06 0.12
CA THR A 52 8.89 -3.93 1.02
C THR A 52 7.83 -4.74 0.28
N ASN A 53 7.20 -4.15 -0.74
CA ASN A 53 6.25 -4.89 -1.57
C ASN A 53 6.93 -5.99 -2.38
N LEU A 54 8.10 -5.72 -2.98
CA LEU A 54 8.87 -6.72 -3.72
C LEU A 54 9.42 -7.82 -2.83
N GLU A 55 9.96 -7.49 -1.65
CA GLU A 55 10.47 -8.47 -0.68
C GLU A 55 9.39 -9.45 -0.26
N VAL A 56 8.20 -8.95 0.09
CA VAL A 56 7.08 -9.82 0.48
C VAL A 56 6.57 -10.63 -0.70
N PHE A 57 6.48 -10.03 -1.89
CA PHE A 57 6.07 -10.73 -3.11
C PHE A 57 7.01 -11.91 -3.41
N LEU A 58 8.32 -11.67 -3.42
CA LEU A 58 9.34 -12.69 -3.67
C LEU A 58 9.39 -13.73 -2.55
N ALA A 59 9.26 -13.32 -1.30
CA ALA A 59 9.20 -14.26 -0.17
C ALA A 59 7.99 -15.21 -0.29
N ILE A 60 6.83 -14.72 -0.73
CA ILE A 60 5.66 -15.57 -1.00
C ILE A 60 5.90 -16.46 -2.21
N LEU A 61 6.51 -15.90 -3.26
CA LEU A 61 6.87 -16.63 -4.48
C LEU A 61 7.80 -17.81 -4.18
N GLU A 62 8.72 -17.65 -3.24
CA GLU A 62 9.69 -18.70 -2.87
C GLU A 62 9.17 -19.64 -1.77
N HIS A 63 7.99 -19.35 -1.20
CA HIS A 63 7.44 -20.12 -0.09
C HIS A 63 6.71 -21.40 -0.56
N PRO A 64 7.14 -22.61 -0.14
CA PRO A 64 6.57 -23.87 -0.60
C PRO A 64 5.06 -24.01 -0.36
N HIS A 65 4.58 -23.48 0.77
CA HIS A 65 3.15 -23.54 1.14
C HIS A 65 2.28 -22.45 0.49
N TYR A 66 2.75 -21.20 0.38
CA TYR A 66 1.90 -20.08 -0.08
C TYR A 66 1.93 -19.91 -1.59
N ARG A 67 3.08 -20.13 -2.24
CA ARG A 67 3.22 -20.08 -3.70
C ARG A 67 2.11 -20.83 -4.45
N PRO A 68 1.74 -22.09 -4.13
CA PRO A 68 0.68 -22.80 -4.85
C PRO A 68 -0.74 -22.30 -4.55
N LEU A 69 -0.93 -21.42 -3.56
CA LEU A 69 -2.24 -20.91 -3.15
C LEU A 69 -2.59 -19.57 -3.80
N ILE A 70 -1.61 -18.87 -4.39
CA ILE A 70 -1.83 -17.56 -4.97
C ILE A 70 -2.67 -17.67 -6.24
N ARG A 71 -3.82 -16.98 -6.23
CA ARG A 71 -4.80 -16.92 -7.31
C ARG A 71 -4.91 -15.54 -7.94
N GLU A 72 -4.48 -14.50 -7.24
CA GLU A 72 -4.55 -13.11 -7.71
C GLU A 72 -3.25 -12.35 -7.42
N ILE A 73 -2.75 -11.66 -8.44
CA ILE A 73 -1.75 -10.59 -8.27
C ILE A 73 -2.47 -9.25 -8.37
N ILE A 74 -2.30 -8.39 -7.38
CA ILE A 74 -2.65 -6.97 -7.47
C ILE A 74 -1.38 -6.21 -7.78
N TRP A 75 -1.30 -5.65 -8.98
CA TRP A 75 -0.22 -4.77 -9.39
C TRP A 75 -0.69 -3.33 -9.27
N ASP A 76 -0.07 -2.62 -8.33
CA ASP A 76 -0.20 -1.19 -8.15
C ASP A 76 0.87 -0.44 -8.94
N ASP A 77 0.43 0.30 -9.96
CA ASP A 77 1.26 1.12 -10.86
C ASP A 77 1.22 2.61 -10.47
N ALA A 78 0.82 2.90 -9.22
CA ALA A 78 0.83 4.26 -8.69
C ALA A 78 2.26 4.81 -8.63
N LEU A 79 2.46 5.98 -9.24
CA LEU A 79 3.71 6.72 -9.19
C LEU A 79 3.64 7.81 -8.13
N LEU A 80 4.72 7.94 -7.36
CA LEU A 80 4.94 9.03 -6.43
C LEU A 80 5.51 10.20 -7.21
N GLU A 81 4.98 11.39 -6.97
CA GLU A 81 5.50 12.62 -7.55
C GLU A 81 6.68 13.14 -6.73
N HIS A 82 7.61 13.85 -7.38
CA HIS A 82 8.70 14.47 -6.65
C HIS A 82 8.14 15.63 -5.81
N TYR A 83 8.27 15.52 -4.49
CA TYR A 83 7.88 16.61 -3.61
C TYR A 83 8.89 17.75 -3.74
N ARG A 84 8.42 18.91 -4.22
CA ARG A 84 9.19 20.16 -4.23
C ARG A 84 8.83 20.96 -3.00
N SER A 85 9.83 21.42 -2.24
CA SER A 85 9.53 22.36 -1.16
C SER A 85 9.12 23.72 -1.75
N PRO A 86 8.31 24.52 -1.05
CA PRO A 86 7.98 25.89 -1.49
C PRO A 86 9.24 26.74 -1.77
N GLU A 87 10.33 26.49 -1.05
CA GLU A 87 11.63 27.17 -1.25
C GLU A 87 12.32 26.74 -2.56
N GLU A 88 12.11 25.50 -3.00
CA GLU A 88 12.60 24.98 -4.29
C GLU A 88 11.77 25.50 -5.48
N GLU A 89 10.48 25.79 -5.27
CA GLU A 89 9.62 26.40 -6.29
C GLU A 89 9.95 27.87 -6.57
N GLU A 90 10.40 28.63 -5.56
CA GLU A 90 10.83 30.03 -5.72
C GLU A 90 12.13 30.18 -6.54
N ILE A 91 12.86 29.09 -6.80
CA ILE A 91 14.13 29.12 -7.55
C ILE A 91 13.91 28.97 -9.08
N ASP A 92 12.72 28.54 -9.54
CA ASP A 92 12.45 28.18 -10.95
C ASP A 92 11.95 29.36 -11.82
N PHE A 93 12.23 30.62 -11.46
CA PHE A 93 11.73 31.83 -12.14
C PHE A 93 12.54 32.32 -13.37
N GLU A 94 13.30 31.46 -14.05
CA GLU A 94 13.91 31.80 -15.36
C GLU A 94 13.98 30.59 -16.31
N ASP A 95 12.86 30.05 -16.77
CA ASP A 95 12.85 29.34 -18.07
C ASP A 95 11.49 29.49 -18.79
N ASP A 96 11.53 30.23 -19.90
CA ASP A 96 10.40 30.71 -20.71
C ASP A 96 9.76 29.61 -21.59
N HIS A 97 10.12 28.33 -21.40
CA HIS A 97 9.59 27.23 -22.22
C HIS A 97 9.36 25.95 -21.40
N LYS A 98 8.29 25.90 -20.61
CA LYS A 98 7.66 24.61 -20.25
C LYS A 98 6.35 24.49 -21.00
N GLU A 99 6.37 23.65 -22.04
CA GLU A 99 5.19 22.97 -22.54
C GLU A 99 4.33 22.59 -21.34
N THR A 100 3.11 23.12 -21.30
CA THR A 100 2.10 22.78 -20.32
C THR A 100 1.85 21.28 -20.44
N VAL A 101 2.57 20.47 -19.68
CA VAL A 101 2.06 19.17 -19.25
C VAL A 101 0.77 19.55 -18.55
N ASN A 102 -0.33 19.17 -19.19
CA ASN A 102 -1.68 19.62 -18.88
C ASN A 102 -1.99 19.22 -17.43
N LEU A 103 -1.58 20.07 -16.48
CA LEU A 103 -2.02 20.10 -15.09
C LEU A 103 -3.52 20.27 -15.21
N LEU A 104 -4.23 19.16 -15.02
CA LEU A 104 -5.68 19.11 -15.05
C LEU A 104 -6.20 20.36 -14.38
N SER A 105 -6.90 21.19 -15.15
CA SER A 105 -7.47 22.42 -14.62
C SER A 105 -8.36 22.06 -13.43
N TYR A 106 -8.52 22.99 -12.50
CA TYR A 106 -9.35 22.81 -11.29
C TYR A 106 -10.73 22.21 -11.59
N ASP A 107 -11.26 22.51 -12.79
CA ASP A 107 -12.53 22.02 -13.30
C ASP A 107 -12.47 20.60 -13.90
N ASP A 108 -11.34 20.18 -14.49
CA ASP A 108 -11.14 18.82 -15.02
C ASP A 108 -10.96 17.77 -13.91
N PHE A 109 -10.38 18.17 -12.77
CA PHE A 109 -10.16 17.28 -11.63
C PHE A 109 -11.44 17.00 -10.83
N GLU A 110 -12.35 17.99 -10.75
CA GLU A 110 -13.67 17.83 -10.11
C GLU A 110 -14.58 16.90 -10.94
N HIS A 111 -14.54 17.00 -12.27
CA HIS A 111 -15.27 16.08 -13.17
C HIS A 111 -14.63 14.68 -13.23
N GLY A 112 -13.31 14.57 -13.07
CA GLY A 112 -12.62 13.29 -12.95
C GLY A 112 -13.01 12.53 -11.68
N LEU A 113 -13.25 13.25 -10.57
CA LEU A 113 -13.67 12.67 -9.29
C LEU A 113 -15.09 12.07 -9.33
N ASP A 114 -15.99 12.60 -10.15
CA ASP A 114 -17.34 12.04 -10.33
C ASP A 114 -17.33 10.75 -11.16
N ALA A 115 -16.38 10.57 -12.08
CA ALA A 115 -16.13 9.28 -12.72
C ALA A 115 -15.43 8.26 -11.80
N TYR A 116 -14.75 8.75 -10.75
CA TYR A 116 -14.07 7.98 -9.70
C TYR A 116 -15.00 7.50 -8.57
N GLN A 117 -16.27 7.94 -8.56
CA GLN A 117 -17.25 7.57 -7.54
C GLN A 117 -17.96 6.25 -7.88
N GLY A 118 -17.84 5.29 -6.98
CA GLY A 118 -18.81 4.19 -6.93
C GLY A 118 -18.53 3.11 -5.88
N GLN A 119 -17.26 2.75 -5.64
CA GLN A 119 -16.98 1.58 -4.79
C GLN A 119 -15.97 1.80 -3.65
N CYS A 120 -15.06 2.77 -3.73
CA CYS A 120 -13.98 2.88 -2.73
C CYS A 120 -14.02 4.11 -1.81
N PHE A 121 -14.61 5.24 -2.20
CA PHE A 121 -14.56 6.47 -1.39
C PHE A 121 -15.82 7.36 -1.51
N PRO A 122 -16.83 7.18 -0.64
CA PRO A 122 -17.99 8.07 -0.61
C PRO A 122 -17.69 9.50 -0.07
N ASP A 123 -16.54 9.70 0.61
CA ASP A 123 -16.14 10.99 1.22
C ASP A 123 -14.84 11.60 0.61
N GLY A 124 -14.40 11.10 -0.55
CA GLY A 124 -13.11 11.47 -1.18
C GLY A 124 -12.83 12.98 -1.31
N PRO A 125 -13.80 13.83 -1.72
CA PRO A 125 -13.58 15.27 -1.87
C PRO A 125 -13.23 16.00 -0.57
N LYS A 126 -13.90 15.66 0.54
CA LYS A 126 -13.65 16.27 1.86
C LYS A 126 -12.27 15.90 2.40
N GLN A 127 -11.86 14.67 2.11
CA GLN A 127 -10.60 14.08 2.51
C GLN A 127 -9.39 14.66 1.77
N PHE A 128 -9.55 14.95 0.48
CA PHE A 128 -8.54 15.64 -0.32
C PHE A 128 -8.37 17.11 0.10
N ALA A 129 -9.48 17.85 0.30
CA ALA A 129 -9.44 19.22 0.82
C ALA A 129 -8.72 19.29 2.17
N ALA A 130 -8.88 18.24 2.98
CA ALA A 130 -8.21 18.05 4.24
C ALA A 130 -6.68 17.89 4.09
N ALA A 131 -6.22 16.94 3.28
CA ALA A 131 -4.80 16.73 3.00
C ALA A 131 -4.13 17.96 2.38
N LYS A 132 -4.82 18.67 1.48
CA LYS A 132 -4.35 19.92 0.88
C LYS A 132 -4.20 21.04 1.92
N LYS A 133 -5.19 21.23 2.80
CA LYS A 133 -5.10 22.20 3.91
C LYS A 133 -3.90 21.88 4.80
N TRP A 134 -3.68 20.60 5.13
CA TRP A 134 -2.53 20.17 5.91
C TRP A 134 -1.20 20.48 5.20
N SER A 135 -1.08 20.19 3.90
CA SER A 135 0.13 20.49 3.11
C SER A 135 0.44 21.99 3.08
N MET A 136 -0.59 22.83 2.94
CA MET A 136 -0.42 24.29 2.82
C MET A 136 -0.23 25.01 4.16
N THR A 137 -0.82 24.53 5.25
CA THR A 137 -0.82 25.27 6.53
C THR A 137 -0.05 24.58 7.64
N GLY A 138 0.34 23.32 7.47
CA GLY A 138 0.98 22.52 8.51
C GLY A 138 0.09 22.17 9.70
N GLN A 139 -1.18 22.59 9.66
CA GLN A 139 -2.13 22.33 10.74
C GLN A 139 -2.77 20.96 10.50
N CYS A 140 -2.48 20.00 11.38
CA CYS A 140 -3.22 18.74 11.45
C CYS A 140 -4.72 19.04 11.53
N LEU A 141 -5.50 18.31 10.75
CA LEU A 141 -6.93 18.29 10.97
C LEU A 141 -7.18 17.50 12.24
N GLU A 142 -7.70 18.24 13.21
CA GLU A 142 -8.02 17.81 14.56
C GLU A 142 -6.80 17.77 15.50
N GLU A 143 -7.02 18.45 16.61
CA GLU A 143 -6.11 18.75 17.72
C GLU A 143 -5.26 17.55 18.13
N ASP A 144 -3.95 17.79 18.32
CA ASP A 144 -3.01 17.01 19.13
C ASP A 144 -3.36 15.51 19.33
N VAL A 145 -3.43 14.74 18.25
CA VAL A 145 -3.38 13.28 18.37
C VAL A 145 -1.96 12.93 18.83
N PRO A 146 -1.76 12.34 20.02
CA PRO A 146 -0.42 12.04 20.52
C PRO A 146 0.32 11.14 19.53
N GLY A 147 1.46 11.61 19.01
CA GLY A 147 2.28 10.88 18.04
C GLY A 147 2.05 11.23 16.56
N CYS A 148 1.42 12.35 16.22
CA CYS A 148 1.47 12.90 14.86
C CYS A 148 2.93 13.20 14.44
N LEU A 149 3.28 12.81 13.22
CA LEU A 149 4.58 13.17 12.62
C LEU A 149 4.58 14.64 12.24
N THR A 150 5.72 15.31 12.43
CA THR A 150 5.96 16.65 11.89
C THR A 150 5.93 16.65 10.38
N ILE A 151 5.74 17.83 9.77
CA ILE A 151 5.79 17.98 8.30
C ILE A 151 7.12 17.45 7.75
N GLN A 152 8.23 17.80 8.41
CA GLN A 152 9.56 17.36 7.99
C GLN A 152 9.70 15.83 8.05
N GLU A 153 9.21 15.18 9.11
CA GLU A 153 9.24 13.72 9.21
C GLU A 153 8.40 13.04 8.12
N ASN A 154 7.24 13.60 7.77
CA ASN A 154 6.43 13.10 6.66
C ASN A 154 7.15 13.29 5.32
N ILE A 155 7.75 14.46 5.07
CA ILE A 155 8.54 14.73 3.86
C ILE A 155 9.71 13.77 3.75
N ASP A 156 10.45 13.54 4.85
CA ASP A 156 11.61 12.64 4.86
C ASP A 156 11.21 11.19 4.54
N ILE A 157 10.09 10.72 5.09
CA ILE A 157 9.54 9.40 4.76
C ILE A 157 9.12 9.35 3.29
N TYR A 158 8.39 10.36 2.82
CA TYR A 158 7.92 10.43 1.44
C TYR A 158 9.08 10.43 0.44
N ARG A 159 10.12 11.24 0.69
CA ARG A 159 11.33 11.30 -0.14
C ARG A 159 12.00 9.93 -0.25
N ARG A 160 12.10 9.19 0.86
CA ARG A 160 12.62 7.80 0.84
C ARG A 160 11.75 6.87 0.00
N LEU A 161 10.42 6.98 0.08
CA LEU A 161 9.51 6.18 -0.74
C LEU A 161 9.69 6.51 -2.24
N PHE A 162 9.82 7.79 -2.58
CA PHE A 162 10.04 8.26 -3.93
C PHE A 162 11.38 7.76 -4.49
N GLU A 163 12.48 7.93 -3.74
CA GLU A 163 13.81 7.46 -4.14
C GLU A 163 13.84 5.93 -4.32
N ASP A 164 13.21 5.19 -3.42
CA ASP A 164 13.11 3.73 -3.50
C ASP A 164 12.33 3.29 -4.76
N GLN A 165 11.20 3.94 -5.02
CA GLN A 165 10.41 3.69 -6.22
C GLN A 165 11.20 3.99 -7.49
N ALA A 166 11.85 5.15 -7.58
CA ALA A 166 12.65 5.56 -8.73
C ALA A 166 13.78 4.56 -9.02
N ARG A 167 14.48 4.10 -7.97
CA ARG A 167 15.53 3.08 -8.09
C ARG A 167 14.98 1.77 -8.63
N ILE A 168 13.87 1.29 -8.09
CA ILE A 168 13.26 0.01 -8.51
C ILE A 168 12.80 0.05 -9.97
N ILE A 169 12.17 1.14 -10.39
CA ILE A 169 11.72 1.35 -11.78
C ILE A 169 12.93 1.38 -12.72
N LEU A 170 14.00 2.10 -12.33
CA LEU A 170 15.24 2.16 -13.11
C LEU A 170 15.85 0.76 -13.31
N GLU A 171 15.88 -0.04 -12.24
CA GLU A 171 16.36 -1.43 -12.25
C GLU A 171 15.38 -2.41 -12.91
N LYS A 172 14.14 -1.99 -13.18
CA LYS A 172 13.01 -2.83 -13.64
C LYS A 172 12.75 -4.02 -12.71
N ALA A 173 13.07 -3.89 -11.43
CA ALA A 173 13.04 -5.01 -10.49
C ALA A 173 11.60 -5.50 -10.23
N ASP A 174 10.64 -4.58 -10.21
CA ASP A 174 9.21 -4.84 -10.14
C ASP A 174 8.70 -5.64 -11.35
N VAL A 175 9.06 -5.23 -12.56
CA VAL A 175 8.68 -5.93 -13.79
C VAL A 175 9.29 -7.34 -13.85
N LEU A 176 10.54 -7.49 -13.40
CA LEU A 176 11.20 -8.80 -13.32
C LEU A 176 10.52 -9.71 -12.30
N ALA A 177 10.22 -9.19 -11.11
CA ALA A 177 9.48 -9.92 -10.08
C ALA A 177 8.08 -10.31 -10.57
N PHE A 178 7.37 -9.40 -11.22
CA PHE A 178 6.06 -9.68 -11.81
C PHE A 178 6.12 -10.82 -12.83
N ARG A 179 7.08 -10.77 -13.76
CA ARG A 179 7.30 -11.84 -14.75
C ARG A 179 7.57 -13.19 -14.11
N ARG A 180 8.38 -13.23 -13.04
CA ARG A 180 8.59 -14.47 -12.27
C ARG A 180 7.28 -14.96 -11.66
N GLY A 181 6.51 -14.07 -11.04
CA GLY A 181 5.19 -14.39 -10.49
C GLY A 181 4.25 -15.03 -11.51
N LEU A 182 4.17 -14.47 -12.73
CA LEU A 182 3.35 -15.05 -13.80
C LEU A 182 3.78 -16.47 -14.19
N ALA A 183 5.07 -16.77 -14.13
CA ALA A 183 5.61 -18.08 -14.50
C ALA A 183 5.53 -19.11 -13.36
N GLU A 184 5.71 -18.66 -12.10
CA GLU A 184 5.97 -19.54 -10.96
C GLU A 184 4.78 -19.72 -10.00
N PHE A 185 3.71 -18.91 -10.11
CA PHE A 185 2.46 -19.13 -9.35
C PHE A 185 1.51 -20.08 -10.10
N PRO A 186 1.40 -21.36 -9.70
CA PRO A 186 0.71 -22.38 -10.49
C PRO A 186 -0.82 -22.27 -10.45
N ALA A 187 -1.37 -21.60 -9.44
CA ALA A 187 -2.82 -21.42 -9.27
C ALA A 187 -3.30 -20.02 -9.67
N LEU A 188 -2.44 -19.21 -10.30
CA LEU A 188 -2.75 -17.84 -10.67
C LEU A 188 -3.90 -17.82 -11.71
N GLN A 189 -4.93 -17.03 -11.42
CA GLN A 189 -6.15 -16.94 -12.24
C GLN A 189 -6.47 -15.50 -12.66
N ARG A 190 -6.00 -14.51 -11.88
CA ARG A 190 -6.39 -13.11 -12.06
C ARG A 190 -5.20 -12.19 -11.84
N ILE A 191 -5.16 -11.13 -12.62
CA ILE A 191 -4.30 -9.97 -12.40
C ILE A 191 -5.21 -8.76 -12.30
N THR A 192 -5.03 -7.96 -11.25
CA THR A 192 -5.75 -6.71 -11.03
C THR A 192 -4.74 -5.58 -11.11
N LEU A 193 -4.87 -4.74 -12.13
CA LEU A 193 -4.09 -3.51 -12.29
C LEU A 193 -4.82 -2.37 -11.57
N THR A 194 -4.09 -1.61 -10.78
CA THR A 194 -4.63 -0.45 -10.05
C THR A 194 -3.57 0.65 -10.01
N SER A 195 -4.00 1.91 -9.99
CA SER A 195 -3.15 3.07 -9.72
C SER A 195 -3.59 3.79 -8.44
N VAL A 196 -4.50 3.17 -7.68
CA VAL A 196 -5.19 3.78 -6.55
C VAL A 196 -5.06 2.95 -5.27
N ALA A 197 -4.07 2.06 -5.19
CA ALA A 197 -3.93 1.19 -4.00
C ALA A 197 -3.77 1.99 -2.71
N HIS A 198 -3.07 3.13 -2.80
CA HIS A 198 -2.85 4.09 -1.73
C HIS A 198 -4.11 4.85 -1.32
N GLY A 199 -4.99 5.17 -2.28
CA GLY A 199 -6.08 6.12 -2.10
C GLY A 199 -5.59 7.56 -1.82
N PRO A 200 -6.50 8.56 -1.80
CA PRO A 200 -6.14 9.94 -1.44
C PRO A 200 -5.81 10.10 0.06
N ILE A 201 -6.18 9.13 0.91
CA ILE A 201 -5.87 9.10 2.34
C ILE A 201 -5.32 7.72 2.75
N ILE A 202 -4.13 7.73 3.36
CA ILE A 202 -3.38 6.54 3.79
C ILE A 202 -4.13 5.68 4.81
N HIS A 203 -4.99 6.29 5.63
CA HIS A 203 -5.78 5.56 6.64
C HIS A 203 -6.92 4.73 6.05
N ARG A 204 -7.25 4.89 4.77
CA ARG A 204 -8.30 4.10 4.09
C ARG A 204 -7.84 3.67 2.70
N PRO A 205 -6.73 2.91 2.57
CA PRO A 205 -6.24 2.53 1.26
C PRO A 205 -7.21 1.55 0.59
N CYS A 206 -7.32 1.57 -0.74
CA CYS A 206 -8.05 0.54 -1.50
C CYS A 206 -7.47 -0.85 -1.21
N HIS A 207 -6.15 -0.92 -1.01
CA HIS A 207 -5.43 -2.14 -0.68
C HIS A 207 -4.42 -1.90 0.44
N THR A 208 -4.51 -2.65 1.53
CA THR A 208 -3.50 -2.64 2.59
C THR A 208 -2.28 -3.48 2.16
N THR A 209 -1.46 -2.92 1.27
CA THR A 209 -0.19 -3.50 0.80
C THR A 209 0.83 -3.63 1.95
N PRO A 210 1.85 -4.49 1.81
CA PRO A 210 2.95 -4.58 2.77
C PRO A 210 3.58 -3.23 3.12
N MET A 211 3.86 -2.41 2.12
CA MET A 211 4.38 -1.06 2.29
C MET A 211 3.43 -0.18 3.11
N ILE A 212 2.14 -0.12 2.77
CA ILE A 212 1.17 0.70 3.51
C ILE A 212 1.07 0.26 4.98
N ARG A 213 1.20 -1.04 5.26
CA ARG A 213 1.21 -1.56 6.65
C ARG A 213 2.49 -1.24 7.41
N ALA A 214 3.59 -0.97 6.70
CA ALA A 214 4.87 -0.61 7.30
C ALA A 214 4.99 0.89 7.60
N LEU A 215 4.12 1.72 7.00
CA LEU A 215 4.09 3.16 7.26
C LEU A 215 3.63 3.47 8.69
N PRO A 216 4.13 4.56 9.30
CA PRO A 216 3.62 5.03 10.58
C PRO A 216 2.12 5.28 10.53
N ILE A 217 1.43 4.97 11.62
CA ILE A 217 -0.04 5.07 11.69
C ILE A 217 -0.56 6.49 11.43
N ASN A 218 0.27 7.51 11.68
CA ASN A 218 -0.02 8.93 11.50
C ASN A 218 0.75 9.57 10.33
N PHE A 219 1.28 8.75 9.40
CA PHE A 219 1.91 9.25 8.20
C PHE A 219 0.88 9.84 7.24
N MET A 220 1.20 11.00 6.66
CA MET A 220 0.40 11.72 5.68
C MET A 220 1.23 11.99 4.43
N TYR A 221 0.65 11.74 3.25
CA TYR A 221 1.29 12.08 1.99
C TYR A 221 1.41 13.61 1.90
N PRO A 222 2.62 14.16 1.72
CA PRO A 222 2.76 15.56 1.39
C PRO A 222 2.14 15.78 0.00
N CYS A 223 1.24 16.76 -0.12
CA CYS A 223 0.67 17.13 -1.41
C CYS A 223 1.70 18.01 -2.13
N PRO A 224 2.21 17.60 -3.30
CA PRO A 224 2.96 18.50 -4.16
C PRO A 224 2.08 19.67 -4.63
#